data_AF-A0A521KYB1-F1
#
_entry.id   AF-A0A521KYB1-F1
#
_cell.length_a   1.000
_cell.length_b   1.000
_cell.length_c   1.000
_cell.angle_alpha   90.00
_cell.angle_beta   90.00
_cell.angle_gamma   90.00
#
_symmetry.space_group_name_H-M   'P 1'
#
loop_
_entity.id
_entity.type
_entity.pdbx_description
1 polymer ?
#
loop_
_entity_poly.entity_id
_entity_poly.type
_entity_poly.pdbx_seq_one_letter_code
_entity_poly.pdbx_strand_id
1 'polypeptide(L)'
;SLESYHGMEYKALAELAARPSVEFVELSKSYPDDFEHAFGAGGPTSAAYAEALQRGRDLYVGQACWHCHSQYVRPVANEDLRFGEVSFAQEYQNALSQPHLWGTRRVGPDLAREHGKHTNDWHVAHFINPKNVVANSVMPRYDFYFEFDAEGRVHPSKDALSLITYVQWLGSETGRRER
;
A
#
# COMPACT_ATOMS: atom_id res chain seq x y z
N SER A 1 -5.04 -27.99 7.67
CA SER A 1 -4.68 -27.23 6.46
C SER A 1 -4.42 -25.79 6.87
N LEU A 2 -3.74 -24.99 6.05
CA LEU A 2 -3.57 -23.54 6.29
C LEU A 2 -4.90 -22.76 6.27
N GLU A 3 -6.02 -23.45 6.00
CA GLU A 3 -7.35 -22.87 5.84
C GLU A 3 -7.98 -22.41 7.18
N SER A 4 -7.47 -22.85 8.33
CA SER A 4 -7.87 -22.28 9.62
C SER A 4 -6.83 -22.55 10.72
N TYR A 5 -6.15 -21.49 11.19
CA TYR A 5 -5.38 -21.53 12.43
C TYR A 5 -6.29 -20.99 13.55
N HIS A 6 -6.63 -21.84 14.53
CA HIS A 6 -7.55 -21.50 15.64
C HIS A 6 -8.91 -20.90 15.21
N GLY A 7 -9.46 -21.32 14.06
CA GLY A 7 -10.75 -20.83 13.57
C GLY A 7 -10.74 -19.41 13.02
N MET A 8 -9.55 -18.80 12.85
CA MET A 8 -9.42 -17.56 12.09
C MET A 8 -9.38 -17.87 10.60
N GLU A 9 -10.29 -17.27 9.84
CA GLU A 9 -10.38 -17.40 8.39
C GLU A 9 -9.16 -16.76 7.71
N TYR A 10 -8.54 -17.51 6.79
CA TYR A 10 -7.45 -17.01 5.96
C TYR A 10 -8.02 -16.46 4.65
N LYS A 11 -7.71 -15.20 4.32
CA LYS A 11 -8.13 -14.57 3.07
C LYS A 11 -7.10 -14.77 1.96
N ALA A 12 -7.50 -15.41 0.87
CA ALA A 12 -6.66 -15.51 -0.32
C ALA A 12 -6.54 -14.17 -1.05
N LEU A 13 -5.49 -14.00 -1.87
CA LEU A 13 -5.27 -12.77 -2.65
C LEU A 13 -6.47 -12.44 -3.55
N ALA A 14 -7.09 -13.45 -4.17
CA ALA A 14 -8.26 -13.27 -5.01
C ALA A 14 -9.45 -12.67 -4.25
N GLU A 15 -9.60 -12.99 -2.96
CA GLU A 15 -10.66 -12.44 -2.11
C GLU A 15 -10.35 -10.99 -1.72
N LEU A 16 -9.09 -10.69 -1.36
CA LEU A 16 -8.64 -9.33 -1.06
C LEU A 16 -8.80 -8.40 -2.27
N ALA A 17 -8.53 -8.93 -3.46
CA ALA A 17 -8.58 -8.19 -4.71
C ALA A 17 -9.95 -8.26 -5.42
N ALA A 18 -10.95 -8.92 -4.81
CA ALA A 18 -12.25 -9.15 -5.44
C ALA A 18 -12.91 -7.84 -5.90
N ARG A 19 -12.69 -6.74 -5.16
CA ARG A 19 -13.14 -5.40 -5.51
C ARG A 19 -11.94 -4.44 -5.52
N PRO A 20 -11.58 -3.89 -6.69
CA PRO A 20 -10.64 -2.79 -6.79
C PRO A 20 -10.99 -1.63 -5.84
N SER A 21 -9.98 -1.07 -5.17
CA SER A 21 -10.20 0.09 -4.32
C SER A 21 -10.51 1.33 -5.13
N VAL A 22 -11.12 2.34 -4.49
CA VAL A 22 -11.41 3.63 -5.14
C VAL A 22 -10.11 4.29 -5.62
N GLU A 23 -9.06 4.19 -4.81
CA GLU A 23 -7.74 4.74 -5.09
C GLU A 23 -7.10 4.06 -6.31
N PHE A 24 -7.27 2.74 -6.47
CA PHE A 24 -6.76 2.04 -7.66
C PHE A 24 -7.50 2.46 -8.94
N VAL A 25 -8.81 2.69 -8.83
CA VAL A 25 -9.63 3.24 -9.94
C VAL A 25 -9.25 4.70 -10.24
N GLU A 26 -8.86 5.49 -9.25
CA GLU A 26 -8.36 6.84 -9.46
C GLU A 26 -6.99 6.85 -10.15
N LEU A 27 -6.10 5.89 -9.86
CA LEU A 27 -4.83 5.75 -10.57
C LEU A 27 -5.07 5.55 -12.08
N SER A 28 -6.04 4.71 -12.47
CA SER A 28 -6.34 4.48 -13.89
C SER A 28 -6.91 5.70 -14.60
N LYS A 29 -7.50 6.65 -13.86
CA LYS A 29 -8.02 7.91 -14.43
C LYS A 29 -6.95 9.00 -14.50
N SER A 30 -6.05 9.01 -13.52
CA SER A 30 -5.01 10.02 -13.40
C SER A 30 -3.85 9.76 -14.36
N TYR A 31 -3.55 8.48 -14.61
CA TYR A 31 -2.47 8.02 -15.48
C TYR A 31 -2.98 7.01 -16.50
N PRO A 32 -3.89 7.38 -17.41
CA PRO A 32 -4.57 6.42 -18.28
C PRO A 32 -3.60 5.62 -19.16
N ASP A 33 -2.66 6.31 -19.82
CA ASP A 33 -1.69 5.68 -20.72
C ASP A 33 -0.70 4.78 -19.95
N ASP A 34 -0.17 5.27 -18.82
CA ASP A 34 0.78 4.50 -17.99
C ASP A 34 0.10 3.29 -17.34
N PHE A 35 -1.16 3.44 -16.92
CA PHE A 35 -1.95 2.37 -16.33
C PHE A 35 -2.29 1.29 -17.37
N GLU A 36 -2.71 1.69 -18.57
CA GLU A 36 -2.95 0.75 -19.66
C GLU A 36 -1.67 0.02 -20.06
N HIS A 37 -0.53 0.72 -20.12
CA HIS A 37 0.76 0.08 -20.37
C HIS A 37 1.13 -0.93 -19.25
N ALA A 38 0.85 -0.58 -17.99
CA ALA A 38 1.20 -1.39 -16.84
C ALA A 38 0.31 -2.65 -16.69
N PHE A 39 -1.01 -2.51 -16.88
CA PHE A 39 -2.01 -3.54 -16.52
C PHE A 39 -2.92 -3.97 -17.69
N GLY A 40 -2.74 -3.38 -18.88
CA GLY A 40 -3.51 -3.66 -20.08
C GLY A 40 -4.77 -2.79 -20.24
N ALA A 41 -5.32 -2.80 -21.45
CA ALA A 41 -6.49 -1.98 -21.86
C ALA A 41 -7.82 -2.36 -21.17
N GLY A 42 -7.83 -3.42 -20.34
CA GLY A 42 -9.03 -3.86 -19.62
C GLY A 42 -9.44 -2.95 -18.46
N GLY A 43 -8.63 -1.95 -18.12
CA GLY A 43 -8.89 -1.04 -17.00
C GLY A 43 -8.64 -1.67 -15.63
N PRO A 44 -9.13 -1.05 -14.53
CA PRO A 44 -8.87 -1.48 -13.15
C PRO A 44 -9.71 -2.71 -12.78
N THR A 45 -9.40 -3.86 -13.38
CA THR A 45 -10.06 -5.14 -13.10
C THR A 45 -9.59 -5.75 -11.78
N SER A 46 -10.36 -6.69 -11.21
CA SER A 46 -9.93 -7.45 -10.02
C SER A 46 -8.62 -8.20 -10.23
N ALA A 47 -8.36 -8.69 -11.44
CA ALA A 47 -7.10 -9.35 -11.79
C ALA A 47 -5.91 -8.37 -11.80
N ALA A 48 -6.08 -7.20 -12.44
CA ALA A 48 -5.08 -6.13 -12.43
C ALA A 48 -4.79 -5.64 -11.01
N TYR A 49 -5.83 -5.52 -10.17
CA TYR A 49 -5.69 -5.13 -8.78
C TYR A 49 -4.94 -6.19 -7.95
N ALA A 50 -5.25 -7.48 -8.14
CA ALA A 50 -4.51 -8.57 -7.48
C ALA A 50 -3.03 -8.54 -7.85
N GLU A 51 -2.72 -8.33 -9.13
CA GLU A 51 -1.35 -8.19 -9.61
C GLU A 51 -0.64 -6.99 -8.98
N ALA A 52 -1.29 -5.81 -8.98
CA ALA A 52 -0.75 -4.59 -8.40
C ALA A 52 -0.48 -4.73 -6.89
N LEU A 53 -1.39 -5.37 -6.14
CA LEU A 53 -1.22 -5.63 -4.71
C LEU A 53 -0.03 -6.54 -4.43
N GLN A 54 0.06 -7.67 -5.13
CA GLN A 54 1.17 -8.62 -4.94
C GLN A 54 2.50 -7.97 -5.32
N ARG A 55 2.57 -7.33 -6.49
CA ARG A 55 3.77 -6.64 -6.94
C ARG A 55 4.18 -5.52 -5.99
N GLY A 56 3.23 -4.70 -5.56
CA GLY A 56 3.46 -3.61 -4.62
C GLY A 56 3.99 -4.08 -3.27
N ARG A 57 3.45 -5.19 -2.77
CA ARG A 57 3.96 -5.86 -1.56
C ARG A 57 5.40 -6.34 -1.76
N ASP A 58 5.69 -6.99 -2.88
CA ASP A 58 7.03 -7.52 -3.16
C ASP A 58 8.04 -6.39 -3.30
N LEU A 59 7.65 -5.27 -3.91
CA LEU A 59 8.46 -4.04 -3.97
C LEU A 59 8.66 -3.42 -2.59
N TYR A 60 7.63 -3.36 -1.74
CA TYR A 60 7.75 -2.87 -0.37
C TYR A 60 8.76 -3.69 0.46
N VAL A 61 8.79 -5.01 0.23
CA VAL A 61 9.80 -5.90 0.83
C VAL A 61 11.17 -5.69 0.20
N GLY A 62 11.26 -5.70 -1.13
CA GLY A 62 12.50 -5.60 -1.89
C GLY A 62 13.23 -4.27 -1.69
N GLN A 63 12.49 -3.20 -1.47
CA GLN A 63 13.01 -1.87 -1.16
C GLN A 63 13.21 -1.61 0.33
N ALA A 64 13.05 -2.64 1.16
CA ALA A 64 13.22 -2.59 2.60
C ALA A 64 12.38 -1.51 3.32
N CYS A 65 11.21 -1.15 2.78
CA CYS A 65 10.32 -0.16 3.39
C CYS A 65 9.93 -0.58 4.82
N TRP A 66 9.74 -1.88 5.04
CA TRP A 66 9.45 -2.51 6.34
C TRP A 66 10.51 -2.24 7.42
N HIS A 67 11.75 -1.90 7.05
CA HIS A 67 12.82 -1.61 8.00
C HIS A 67 12.64 -0.22 8.65
N CYS A 68 11.98 0.69 7.95
CA CYS A 68 11.70 2.05 8.42
C CYS A 68 10.25 2.23 8.89
N HIS A 69 9.32 1.47 8.31
CA HIS A 69 7.89 1.57 8.52
C HIS A 69 7.33 0.26 9.06
N SER A 70 6.78 0.31 10.28
CA SER A 70 6.01 -0.78 10.84
C SER A 70 4.62 -0.84 10.21
N GLN A 71 4.03 -2.02 10.28
CA GLN A 71 2.63 -2.25 9.92
C GLN A 71 1.92 -2.92 11.09
N TYR A 72 2.05 -2.36 12.30
CA TYR A 72 1.42 -2.87 13.51
C TYR A 72 1.29 -1.75 14.56
N VAL A 73 0.07 -1.23 14.74
CA VAL A 73 -0.25 -0.24 15.77
C VAL A 73 -0.33 -0.95 17.13
N ARG A 74 0.51 -0.55 18.09
CA ARG A 74 0.62 -1.23 19.39
C ARG A 74 -0.35 -0.65 20.42
N PRO A 75 -0.88 -1.45 21.36
CA PRO A 75 -1.76 -0.98 22.44
C PRO A 75 -0.99 -0.29 23.58
N VAL A 76 -0.03 0.56 23.26
CA VAL A 76 0.82 1.25 24.24
C VAL A 76 1.10 2.67 23.80
N ALA A 77 1.53 3.51 24.74
CA ALA A 77 2.04 4.87 24.47
C ALA A 77 1.10 5.74 23.61
N ASN A 78 -0.22 5.54 23.72
CA ASN A 78 -1.25 6.25 22.96
C ASN A 78 -1.01 6.24 21.44
N GLU A 79 -0.47 5.15 20.91
CA GLU A 79 -0.25 5.00 19.47
C GLU A 79 -1.55 5.05 18.67
N ASP A 80 -2.66 4.67 19.29
CA ASP A 80 -3.99 4.74 18.72
C ASP A 80 -4.41 6.16 18.35
N LEU A 81 -4.04 7.15 19.18
CA LEU A 81 -4.26 8.56 18.88
C LEU A 81 -3.41 9.07 17.71
N ARG A 82 -2.28 8.41 17.43
CA ARG A 82 -1.33 8.84 16.39
C ARG A 82 -1.57 8.15 15.05
N PHE A 83 -1.88 6.85 15.08
CA PHE A 83 -1.94 6.01 13.89
C PHE A 83 -3.33 5.44 13.61
N GLY A 84 -4.26 5.46 14.57
CA GLY A 84 -5.59 4.87 14.44
C GLY A 84 -5.75 3.59 15.24
N GLU A 85 -6.83 2.84 15.02
CA GLU A 85 -7.16 1.66 15.85
C GLU A 85 -6.00 0.67 16.00
N VAL A 86 -5.81 0.14 17.22
CA VAL A 86 -4.80 -0.87 17.55
C VAL A 86 -4.91 -2.08 16.63
N SER A 87 -3.77 -2.60 16.18
CA SER A 87 -3.71 -3.76 15.29
C SER A 87 -4.15 -5.05 15.96
N PHE A 88 -5.03 -5.78 15.29
CA PHE A 88 -5.56 -7.07 15.74
C PHE A 88 -5.05 -8.23 14.89
N ALA A 89 -4.95 -9.43 15.48
CA ALA A 89 -4.29 -10.58 14.84
C ALA A 89 -4.94 -11.00 13.51
N GLN A 90 -6.26 -10.91 13.42
CA GLN A 90 -7.06 -11.29 12.26
C GLN A 90 -6.76 -10.44 11.03
N GLU A 91 -6.29 -9.19 11.21
CA GLU A 91 -5.91 -8.32 10.10
C GLU A 91 -4.77 -8.90 9.26
N TYR A 92 -3.98 -9.81 9.82
CA TYR A 92 -2.81 -10.41 9.19
C TYR A 92 -3.03 -11.86 8.73
N GLN A 93 -4.26 -12.38 8.85
CA GLN A 93 -4.62 -13.71 8.36
C GLN A 93 -4.99 -13.65 6.86
N ASN A 94 -4.03 -13.26 6.03
CA ASN A 94 -4.24 -13.12 4.60
C ASN A 94 -2.95 -13.29 3.79
N ALA A 95 -3.10 -13.47 2.48
CA ALA A 95 -1.99 -13.71 1.55
C ALA A 95 -0.94 -12.59 1.51
N LEU A 96 -1.33 -11.34 1.70
CA LEU A 96 -0.40 -10.19 1.67
C LEU A 96 0.34 -9.99 3.00
N SER A 97 0.01 -10.75 4.03
CA SER A 97 0.64 -10.66 5.36
C SER A 97 1.56 -11.84 5.66
N GLN A 98 1.93 -12.63 4.65
CA GLN A 98 2.81 -13.80 4.79
C GLN A 98 4.07 -13.62 3.92
N PRO A 99 5.28 -13.53 4.51
CA PRO A 99 5.55 -13.33 5.94
C PRO A 99 5.03 -11.97 6.43
N HIS A 100 4.84 -11.84 7.75
CA HIS A 100 4.33 -10.61 8.35
C HIS A 100 5.37 -9.49 8.31
N LEU A 101 4.89 -8.24 8.17
CA LEU A 101 5.73 -7.03 8.05
C LEU A 101 5.48 -6.03 9.19
N TRP A 102 5.18 -6.54 10.39
CA TRP A 102 4.87 -5.74 11.58
C TRP A 102 5.94 -4.69 11.91
N GLY A 103 7.20 -4.94 11.52
CA GLY A 103 8.33 -4.05 11.74
C GLY A 103 8.83 -4.08 13.19
N THR A 104 10.13 -3.88 13.37
CA THR A 104 10.78 -3.87 14.70
C THR A 104 11.32 -2.49 15.07
N ARG A 105 11.39 -1.58 14.09
CA ARG A 105 11.89 -0.22 14.20
C ARG A 105 10.95 0.74 13.48
N ARG A 106 10.90 1.99 13.95
CA ARG A 106 10.15 3.09 13.33
C ARG A 106 11.07 4.27 13.10
N VAL A 107 11.57 4.40 11.88
CA VAL A 107 12.23 5.62 11.40
C VAL A 107 11.19 6.55 10.78
N GLY A 108 10.28 5.97 9.99
CA GLY A 108 9.06 6.61 9.52
C GLY A 108 7.84 6.26 10.39
N PRO A 109 6.66 6.83 10.09
CA PRO A 109 5.40 6.47 10.73
C PRO A 109 5.01 5.01 10.48
N ASP A 110 4.14 4.47 11.35
CA ASP A 110 3.44 3.21 11.10
C ASP A 110 2.45 3.36 9.93
N LEU A 111 2.37 2.35 9.06
CA LEU A 111 1.55 2.35 7.84
C LEU A 111 0.35 1.39 7.91
N ALA A 112 0.07 0.73 9.03
CA ALA A 112 -1.04 -0.23 9.14
C ALA A 112 -2.44 0.38 8.91
N ARG A 113 -2.52 1.71 8.89
CA ARG A 113 -3.75 2.52 8.76
C ARG A 113 -3.56 3.62 7.72
N GLU A 114 -2.81 3.34 6.66
CA GLU A 114 -2.50 4.33 5.63
C GLU A 114 -3.63 4.47 4.60
N HIS A 115 -4.49 3.45 4.46
CA HIS A 115 -5.61 3.45 3.54
C HIS A 115 -6.46 4.72 3.63
N GLY A 116 -6.51 5.48 2.52
CA GLY A 116 -7.32 6.68 2.38
C GLY A 116 -6.83 7.87 3.22
N LYS A 117 -5.69 7.75 3.91
CA LYS A 117 -5.12 8.82 4.75
C LYS A 117 -4.48 9.92 3.92
N HIS A 118 -3.83 9.55 2.82
CA HIS A 118 -3.25 10.47 1.84
C HIS A 118 -3.76 10.14 0.44
N THR A 119 -3.76 11.15 -0.44
CA THR A 119 -4.18 10.98 -1.84
C THR A 119 -3.09 10.27 -2.65
N ASN A 120 -3.46 9.69 -3.79
CA ASN A 120 -2.47 9.12 -4.71
C ASN A 120 -1.43 10.15 -5.16
N ASP A 121 -1.84 11.39 -5.43
CA ASP A 121 -0.91 12.48 -5.80
C ASP A 121 0.08 12.79 -4.67
N TRP A 122 -0.37 12.73 -3.41
CA TRP A 122 0.54 12.86 -2.27
C TRP A 122 1.56 11.73 -2.26
N HIS A 123 1.14 10.48 -2.48
CA HIS A 123 2.05 9.34 -2.54
C HIS A 123 3.05 9.46 -3.70
N VAL A 124 2.61 9.88 -4.89
CA VAL A 124 3.48 10.16 -6.03
C VAL A 124 4.52 11.21 -5.68
N ALA A 125 4.09 12.37 -5.16
CA ALA A 125 5.00 13.45 -4.77
C ALA A 125 5.97 13.01 -3.66
N HIS A 126 5.48 12.25 -2.68
CA HIS A 126 6.27 11.71 -1.58
C HIS A 126 7.32 10.71 -2.08
N PHE A 127 6.99 9.79 -2.98
CA PHE A 127 7.96 8.84 -3.51
C PHE A 127 9.00 9.49 -4.42
N ILE A 128 8.62 10.48 -5.23
CA ILE A 128 9.58 11.25 -6.04
C ILE A 128 10.57 11.98 -5.14
N ASN A 129 10.06 12.75 -4.17
CA ASN A 129 10.91 13.44 -3.20
C ASN A 129 10.17 13.66 -1.87
N PRO A 130 10.44 12.84 -0.84
CA PRO A 130 9.75 12.94 0.45
C PRO A 130 9.84 14.33 1.09
N LYS A 131 10.95 15.05 0.85
CA LYS A 131 11.17 16.39 1.39
C LYS A 131 10.26 17.47 0.79
N ASN A 132 9.64 17.22 -0.36
CA ASN A 132 8.71 18.16 -0.98
C ASN A 132 7.39 18.25 -0.20
N VAL A 133 6.95 17.15 0.42
CA VAL A 133 5.68 17.09 1.18
C VAL A 133 5.90 16.98 2.69
N VAL A 134 7.07 16.51 3.12
CA VAL A 134 7.48 16.44 4.53
C VAL A 134 8.91 16.96 4.65
N ALA A 135 9.05 18.26 4.94
CA ALA A 135 10.34 18.98 4.87
C ALA A 135 11.52 18.30 5.59
N ASN A 136 11.25 17.70 6.76
CA ASN A 136 12.25 17.02 7.58
C ASN A 136 12.32 15.50 7.35
N SER A 137 11.80 15.01 6.22
CA SER A 137 11.83 13.58 5.92
C SER A 137 13.26 13.07 5.71
N VAL A 138 13.54 11.93 6.33
CA VAL A 138 14.78 11.15 6.17
C VAL A 138 14.59 9.97 5.21
N MET A 139 13.39 9.80 4.65
CA MET A 139 13.09 8.74 3.70
C MET A 139 13.89 8.95 2.41
N PRO A 140 14.48 7.88 1.82
CA PRO A 140 15.12 7.94 0.51
C PRO A 140 14.13 8.30 -0.60
N ARG A 141 14.65 8.80 -1.72
CA ARG A 141 13.88 9.04 -2.94
C ARG A 141 13.68 7.73 -3.71
N TYR A 142 12.51 7.60 -4.30
CA TYR A 142 12.12 6.51 -5.20
C TYR A 142 11.74 7.07 -6.59
N ASP A 143 12.37 8.18 -6.97
CA ASP A 143 12.17 8.88 -8.24
C ASP A 143 12.54 8.03 -9.46
N PHE A 144 13.39 7.01 -9.29
CA PHE A 144 13.70 6.03 -10.35
C PHE A 144 12.50 5.19 -10.82
N TYR A 145 11.33 5.27 -10.16
CA TYR A 145 10.08 4.68 -10.65
C TYR A 145 9.22 5.64 -11.47
N PHE A 146 9.67 6.87 -11.67
CA PHE A 146 8.91 7.94 -12.32
C PHE A 146 9.74 8.56 -13.44
N GLU A 147 9.11 8.72 -14.59
CA GLU A 147 9.66 9.50 -15.70
C GLU A 147 8.96 10.86 -15.78
N PHE A 148 9.62 11.81 -16.46
CA PHE A 148 9.09 13.15 -16.68
C PHE A 148 9.14 13.44 -18.18
N ASP A 149 8.02 13.87 -18.76
CA ASP A 149 7.98 14.27 -20.15
C ASP A 149 8.55 15.68 -20.36
N ALA A 150 8.57 16.14 -21.62
CA ALA A 150 9.08 17.45 -21.98
C ALA A 150 8.29 18.62 -21.36
N GLU A 151 7.03 18.39 -20.97
CA GLU A 151 6.18 19.36 -20.29
C GLU A 151 6.27 19.25 -18.76
N GLY A 152 7.09 18.33 -18.23
CA GLY A 152 7.28 18.09 -16.81
C GLY A 152 6.15 17.29 -16.16
N ARG A 153 5.28 16.64 -16.94
CA ARG A 153 4.26 15.73 -16.41
C ARG A 153 4.91 14.43 -15.96
N VAL A 154 4.36 13.87 -14.88
CA VAL A 154 4.88 12.66 -14.24
C VAL A 154 4.28 11.42 -14.91
N HIS A 155 5.13 10.47 -15.25
CA HIS A 155 4.78 9.17 -15.81
C HIS A 155 5.22 8.07 -14.83
N PRO A 156 4.31 7.51 -14.02
CA PRO A 156 4.64 6.45 -13.08
C PRO A 156 4.80 5.11 -13.80
N SER A 157 5.89 4.40 -13.52
CA SER A 157 6.05 3.01 -13.94
C SER A 157 5.01 2.08 -13.28
N LYS A 158 4.88 0.86 -13.81
CA LYS A 158 4.12 -0.22 -13.16
C LYS A 158 4.51 -0.43 -11.69
N ASP A 159 5.77 -0.22 -11.34
CA ASP A 159 6.28 -0.37 -9.98
C ASP A 159 5.79 0.73 -9.06
N ALA A 160 5.81 1.99 -9.52
CA ALA A 160 5.23 3.11 -8.80
C ALA A 160 3.74 2.87 -8.54
N LEU A 161 2.97 2.54 -9.59
CA LEU A 161 1.54 2.28 -9.47
C LEU A 161 1.25 1.13 -8.50
N SER A 162 1.99 0.03 -8.59
CA SER A 162 1.82 -1.14 -7.71
C SER A 162 2.19 -0.82 -6.26
N LEU A 163 3.30 -0.10 -6.01
CA LEU A 163 3.72 0.28 -4.67
C LEU A 163 2.70 1.21 -4.00
N ILE A 164 2.20 2.21 -4.72
CA ILE A 164 1.12 3.10 -4.24
C ILE A 164 -0.13 2.28 -3.92
N THR A 165 -0.51 1.37 -4.80
CA THR A 165 -1.68 0.50 -4.61
C THR A 165 -1.56 -0.33 -3.33
N TYR A 166 -0.40 -0.94 -3.07
CA TYR A 166 -0.18 -1.72 -1.86
C TYR A 166 -0.21 -0.86 -0.59
N VAL A 167 0.44 0.31 -0.61
CA VAL A 167 0.44 1.23 0.55
C VAL A 167 -0.98 1.73 0.85
N GLN A 168 -1.74 2.09 -0.19
CA GLN A 168 -3.14 2.50 -0.06
C GLN A 168 -4.07 1.36 0.37
N TRP A 169 -3.66 0.09 0.23
CA TRP A 169 -4.44 -1.04 0.72
C TRP A 169 -4.27 -1.28 2.23
N LEU A 170 -3.18 -0.81 2.84
CA LEU A 170 -2.85 -1.07 4.25
C LEU A 170 -3.89 -0.47 5.21
N GLY A 171 -4.63 -1.34 5.88
CA GLY A 171 -5.69 -0.96 6.82
C GLY A 171 -7.10 -0.97 6.22
N SER A 172 -7.26 -1.22 4.92
CA SER A 172 -8.57 -1.30 4.25
C SER A 172 -9.49 -2.41 4.77
N GLU A 173 -8.91 -3.44 5.42
CA GLU A 173 -9.66 -4.58 5.96
C GLU A 173 -10.11 -4.40 7.43
N THR A 174 -9.69 -3.31 8.10
CA THR A 174 -9.96 -3.09 9.54
C THR A 174 -11.43 -2.80 9.85
N GLY A 175 -12.16 -2.20 8.92
CA GLY A 175 -13.56 -1.78 9.09
C GLY A 175 -14.63 -2.86 8.88
N ARG A 176 -14.26 -4.08 8.46
CA ARG A 176 -15.22 -5.20 8.29
C ARG A 176 -15.52 -5.94 9.59
N ARG A 177 -15.53 -5.21 10.72
CA ARG A 177 -16.08 -5.74 11.98
C ARG A 177 -17.59 -5.74 11.82
N GLU A 178 -18.20 -6.93 11.76
CA GLU A 178 -19.63 -7.03 12.05
C GLU A 178 -19.85 -6.39 13.43
N ARG A 179 -20.68 -5.35 13.47
CA ARG A 179 -21.33 -4.91 14.70
C ARG A 179 -22.52 -5.83 14.97
#